data_AF-A0A3S0KYR8-F1
#
_entry.id   AF-A0A3S0KYR8-F1
#
_cell.length_a   1.000
_cell.length_b   1.000
_cell.length_c   1.000
_cell.angle_alpha   90.00
_cell.angle_beta   90.00
_cell.angle_gamma   90.00
#
_symmetry.space_group_name_H-M   'P 1'
#
loop_
_entity.id
_entity.type
_entity.pdbx_description
1 polymer ?
#
loop_
_entity_poly.entity_id
_entity_poly.type
_entity_poly.pdbx_seq_one_letter_code
_entity_poly.pdbx_strand_id
1 'polypeptide(L)'
;MKNTLPIIFVITLFMTLGATLYLINQSEASDEPETWSSFIYTHGYNSGRYKKVDDFEDYPSCRAYSLERSVENNQAPWECGLRCRFDSSRQGYQCETMENE
;
A
#
# COMPACT_ATOMS: atom_id res chain seq x y z
N MET A 1 35.08 -28.86 -24.34
CA MET A 1 33.99 -28.04 -23.72
C MET A 1 34.22 -26.58 -24.12
N LYS A 2 33.58 -26.08 -25.19
CA LYS A 2 33.81 -24.71 -25.71
C LYS A 2 32.81 -23.66 -25.18
N ASN A 3 31.74 -24.10 -24.49
CA ASN A 3 30.64 -23.22 -24.08
C ASN A 3 30.53 -23.08 -22.55
N THR A 4 31.52 -23.54 -21.79
CA THR A 4 31.46 -23.52 -20.32
C THR A 4 31.44 -22.10 -19.76
N LEU A 5 32.24 -21.20 -20.33
CA LEU A 5 32.26 -19.78 -19.93
C LEU A 5 30.91 -19.07 -20.09
N PRO A 6 30.26 -19.11 -21.28
CA PRO A 6 28.96 -18.45 -21.45
C PRO A 6 27.86 -19.09 -20.60
N ILE A 7 27.90 -20.41 -20.35
CA ILE A 7 26.94 -21.08 -19.46
C ILE A 7 27.09 -20.59 -18.01
N ILE A 8 28.32 -20.50 -17.51
CA ILE A 8 28.59 -19.99 -16.15
C ILE A 8 28.08 -18.55 -16.04
N PHE A 9 28.37 -17.70 -17.02
CA PHE A 9 27.92 -16.31 -17.04
C PHE A 9 26.39 -16.18 -16.93
N VAL A 10 25.65 -16.96 -17.71
CA VAL A 10 24.18 -16.96 -17.69
C VAL A 10 23.64 -17.41 -16.33
N ILE A 11 24.22 -18.45 -15.74
CA ILE A 11 23.82 -18.92 -14.40
C ILE A 11 24.07 -17.83 -13.35
N THR A 12 25.22 -17.17 -13.39
CA THR A 12 25.53 -16.07 -12.46
C THR A 12 24.58 -14.89 -12.64
N LEU A 13 24.19 -14.58 -13.88
CA LEU A 13 23.21 -13.54 -14.17
C LEU A 13 21.84 -13.86 -13.55
N PHE A 14 21.33 -15.08 -13.71
CA PHE A 14 20.04 -15.46 -13.12
C PHE A 14 20.10 -15.54 -11.59
N MET A 15 21.21 -15.99 -11.01
CA MET A 15 21.40 -16.02 -9.56
C MET A 15 21.43 -14.61 -8.97
N THR A 16 22.13 -13.66 -9.60
CA THR A 16 22.17 -12.27 -9.15
C THR A 16 20.81 -11.61 -9.27
N LEU A 17 20.09 -11.81 -10.37
CA LEU A 17 18.72 -11.31 -10.54
C LEU A 17 17.78 -11.88 -9.46
N GLY A 18 17.80 -13.19 -9.25
CA GLY A 18 16.99 -13.84 -8.22
C GLY A 18 17.29 -13.31 -6.81
N ALA A 19 18.57 -13.15 -6.47
CA ALA A 19 18.98 -12.59 -5.18
C ALA A 19 18.51 -11.14 -5.01
N THR A 20 18.63 -10.30 -6.05
CA THR A 20 18.15 -8.92 -5.97
C THR A 20 16.63 -8.83 -5.77
N LEU A 21 15.85 -9.66 -6.49
CA LEU A 21 14.40 -9.69 -6.32
C LEU A 21 13.99 -10.20 -4.93
N TYR A 22 14.69 -11.21 -4.41
CA TYR A 22 14.45 -11.72 -3.06
C TYR A 22 14.69 -10.64 -1.99
N LEU A 23 15.79 -9.90 -2.10
CA LEU A 23 16.14 -8.83 -1.15
C LEU A 23 15.14 -7.66 -1.20
N ILE A 24 14.69 -7.25 -2.39
CA ILE A 24 13.66 -6.21 -2.54
C ILE A 24 12.35 -6.67 -1.88
N ASN A 25 11.91 -7.90 -2.17
CA ASN A 25 10.68 -8.44 -1.60
C ASN A 25 10.74 -8.57 -0.07
N GLN A 26 11.91 -8.93 0.49
CA GLN A 26 12.10 -8.91 1.94
C GLN A 26 12.06 -7.50 2.53
N SER A 27 12.62 -6.50 1.85
CA SER A 27 12.55 -5.11 2.31
C SER A 27 11.13 -4.54 2.31
N GLU A 28 10.20 -5.16 1.57
CA GLU A 28 8.77 -4.81 1.55
C GLU A 28 7.92 -5.57 2.58
N ALA A 29 8.49 -6.57 3.28
CA ALA A 29 7.87 -7.15 4.46
C ALA A 29 8.04 -6.14 5.60
N SER A 30 7.07 -5.23 5.72
CA SER A 30 7.21 -4.04 6.55
C SER A 30 7.28 -4.39 8.03
N ASP A 31 8.42 -4.09 8.66
CA ASP A 31 8.53 -3.89 10.12
C ASP A 31 7.84 -2.58 10.58
N GLU A 32 7.12 -1.89 9.69
CA GLU A 32 6.37 -0.69 10.03
C GLU A 32 5.20 -1.05 10.96
N PRO A 33 4.92 -0.18 11.96
CA PRO A 33 3.80 -0.38 12.85
C PRO A 33 2.50 -0.50 12.04
N GLU A 34 1.61 -1.38 12.50
CA GLU A 34 0.28 -1.56 11.93
C GLU A 34 -0.55 -0.30 12.14
N THR A 35 -0.39 0.67 11.25
CA THR A 35 -1.16 1.91 11.27
C THR A 35 -2.28 1.86 10.25
N TRP A 36 -3.39 2.50 10.63
CA TRP A 36 -4.55 2.69 9.80
C TRP A 36 -4.57 4.12 9.23
N SER A 37 -5.10 4.26 8.03
CA SER A 37 -5.29 5.53 7.33
C SER A 37 -6.75 5.72 6.97
N SER A 38 -7.33 6.86 7.31
CA SER A 38 -8.69 7.25 6.91
C SER A 38 -8.68 7.90 5.52
N PHE A 39 -9.65 7.54 4.68
CA PHE A 39 -9.89 8.11 3.35
C PHE A 39 -11.32 8.62 3.24
N ILE A 40 -11.52 9.92 3.00
CA ILE A 40 -12.87 10.54 2.85
C ILE A 40 -13.07 11.05 1.42
N TYR A 41 -13.98 10.41 0.68
CA TYR A 41 -14.23 10.66 -0.74
C TYR A 41 -15.22 11.81 -0.97
N THR A 42 -14.79 13.03 -0.65
CA THR A 42 -15.61 14.25 -0.75
C THR A 42 -16.14 14.57 -2.16
N HIS A 43 -15.56 13.98 -3.20
CA HIS A 43 -15.97 14.17 -4.60
C HIS A 43 -16.59 12.90 -5.20
N GLY A 44 -17.02 11.96 -4.35
CA GLY A 44 -17.52 10.65 -4.73
C GLY A 44 -16.41 9.60 -4.83
N TYR A 45 -16.76 8.35 -4.58
CA TYR A 45 -15.83 7.22 -4.48
C TYR A 45 -14.95 7.05 -5.73
N ASN A 46 -15.56 7.17 -6.92
CA ASN A 46 -14.86 6.99 -8.20
C ASN A 46 -13.97 8.18 -8.63
N SER A 47 -13.91 9.26 -7.84
CA SER A 47 -13.20 10.48 -8.23
C SER A 47 -11.68 10.41 -8.05
N GLY A 48 -11.18 9.39 -7.34
CA GLY A 48 -9.77 9.30 -6.94
C GLY A 48 -9.32 10.43 -5.99
N ARG A 49 -10.23 11.31 -5.58
CA ARG A 49 -9.97 12.44 -4.69
C ARG A 49 -10.53 12.14 -3.30
N TYR A 50 -9.63 12.03 -2.35
CA TYR A 50 -9.97 11.83 -0.94
C TYR A 50 -9.18 12.79 -0.05
N LYS A 51 -9.75 13.08 1.12
CA LYS A 51 -9.00 13.62 2.25
C LYS A 51 -8.42 12.42 3.01
N LYS A 52 -7.11 12.41 3.23
CA LYS A 52 -6.41 11.32 3.94
C LYS A 52 -5.92 11.81 5.29
N VAL A 53 -6.07 10.98 6.32
CA VAL A 53 -5.41 11.15 7.62
C VAL A 53 -4.79 9.82 8.01
N ASP A 54 -3.57 9.86 8.53
CA ASP A 54 -2.74 8.69 8.80
C ASP A 54 -2.54 8.44 10.29
N ASP A 55 -1.81 7.36 10.59
CA ASP A 55 -1.27 7.04 11.91
C ASP A 55 -2.31 6.74 12.99
N PHE A 56 -3.45 6.17 12.60
CA PHE A 56 -4.39 5.59 13.56
C PHE A 56 -3.83 4.27 14.10
N GLU A 57 -3.82 4.11 15.43
CA GLU A 57 -3.30 2.90 16.09
C GLU A 57 -4.18 1.66 15.85
N ASP A 58 -5.47 1.85 15.59
CA ASP A 58 -6.43 0.78 15.38
C ASP A 58 -7.58 1.15 14.43
N TYR A 59 -8.25 0.12 13.92
CA TYR A 59 -9.42 0.28 13.05
C TYR A 59 -10.57 1.04 13.71
N PRO A 60 -11.00 0.73 14.96
CA PRO A 60 -12.09 1.46 15.62
C PRO A 60 -11.87 2.98 15.67
N SER A 61 -10.64 3.43 15.93
CA SER A 61 -10.27 4.85 15.98
C SER A 61 -10.32 5.48 14.59
N CYS A 62 -9.77 4.81 13.58
CA CYS A 62 -9.88 5.24 12.19
C CYS A 62 -11.35 5.34 11.74
N ARG A 63 -12.17 4.33 12.07
CA ARG A 63 -13.59 4.26 11.74
C ARG A 63 -14.37 5.38 12.39
N ALA A 64 -14.17 5.62 13.69
CA ALA A 64 -14.87 6.68 14.42
C ALA A 64 -14.59 8.05 13.78
N TYR A 65 -13.32 8.35 13.49
CA TYR A 65 -12.94 9.55 12.77
C TYR A 65 -13.57 9.62 11.36
N SER A 66 -13.53 8.51 10.62
CA SER A 66 -14.04 8.46 9.25
C SER A 66 -15.54 8.67 9.17
N LEU A 67 -16.31 8.11 10.11
CA LEU A 67 -17.75 8.32 10.22
C LEU A 67 -18.09 9.77 10.57
N GLU A 68 -17.38 10.37 11.52
CA GLU A 68 -17.57 11.78 11.87
C GLU A 68 -17.34 12.67 10.63
N ARG A 69 -16.21 12.47 9.93
CA ARG A 69 -15.91 13.25 8.73
C ARG A 69 -16.82 12.96 7.56
N SER A 70 -17.31 11.74 7.40
CA SER A 70 -18.32 11.40 6.41
C SER A 70 -19.58 12.26 6.62
N VAL A 71 -20.09 12.34 7.85
CA VAL A 71 -21.27 13.14 8.19
C VAL A 71 -21.03 14.63 7.90
N GLU A 72 -19.90 15.18 8.31
CA GLU A 72 -19.53 16.59 8.03
C GLU A 72 -19.44 16.91 6.53
N ASN A 73 -19.11 15.92 5.70
CA ASN A 73 -18.94 16.09 4.25
C ASN A 73 -20.16 15.54 3.48
N ASN A 74 -21.38 15.72 4.00
CA ASN A 74 -22.64 15.30 3.38
C ASN A 74 -22.76 13.78 3.15
N GLN A 75 -22.40 12.98 4.17
CA GLN A 75 -22.37 11.52 4.07
C GLN A 75 -21.45 11.02 2.96
N ALA A 76 -20.29 11.67 2.80
CA ALA A 76 -19.29 11.26 1.81
C ALA A 76 -18.85 9.80 2.09
N PRO A 77 -18.64 8.97 1.05
CA PRO A 77 -18.08 7.64 1.24
C PRO A 77 -16.74 7.73 1.95
N TRP A 78 -16.42 6.70 2.74
CA TRP A 78 -15.18 6.62 3.49
C TRP A 78 -14.66 5.18 3.53
N GLU A 79 -13.36 5.05 3.72
CA GLU A 79 -12.68 3.78 3.97
C GLU A 79 -11.53 3.99 4.95
N CYS A 80 -11.18 2.94 5.68
CA CYS A 80 -9.99 2.85 6.51
C CYS A 80 -9.07 1.78 5.93
N GLY A 81 -7.83 2.15 5.65
CA GLY A 81 -6.84 1.25 5.07
C GLY A 81 -5.72 0.91 6.04
N LEU A 82 -5.30 -0.35 6.08
CA LEU A 82 -4.16 -0.83 6.87
C LEU A 82 -2.88 -0.77 6.03
N ARG A 83 -1.79 -0.24 6.61
CA ARG A 83 -0.45 -0.19 5.99
C ARG A 83 -0.46 0.38 4.58
N CYS A 84 -1.01 1.57 4.44
CA CYS A 84 -1.17 2.24 3.16
C CYS A 84 0.13 2.86 2.65
N ARG A 85 0.53 2.48 1.43
CA ARG A 85 1.75 2.94 0.75
C ARG A 85 1.38 3.75 -0.49
N PHE A 86 2.13 4.81 -0.79
CA PHE A 86 1.89 5.54 -2.04
C PHE A 86 2.44 4.73 -3.23
N ASP A 87 1.56 4.34 -4.15
CA ASP A 87 1.91 3.72 -5.43
C ASP A 87 1.96 4.79 -6.52
N SER A 88 3.18 5.16 -6.89
CA SER A 88 3.44 6.14 -7.96
C SER A 88 2.92 5.71 -9.33
N SER A 89 2.80 4.40 -9.61
CA SER A 89 2.30 3.89 -10.88
C SER A 89 0.79 4.11 -11.02
N ARG A 90 0.06 4.05 -9.91
CA ARG A 90 -1.39 4.29 -9.82
C ARG A 90 -1.76 5.73 -9.47
N GLN A 91 -0.76 6.56 -9.12
CA GLN A 91 -0.95 7.91 -8.62
C GLN A 91 -1.90 7.95 -7.40
N GLY A 92 -1.77 6.99 -6.50
CA GLY A 92 -2.66 6.84 -5.34
C GLY A 92 -2.08 5.93 -4.26
N TYR A 93 -2.79 5.79 -3.13
CA TYR A 93 -2.38 4.87 -2.08
C TYR A 93 -2.91 3.46 -2.33
N GLN A 94 -2.09 2.47 -2.04
CA GLN A 94 -2.44 1.06 -2.00
C GLN A 94 -2.23 0.57 -0.57
N CYS A 95 -3.29 0.00 0.00
CA CYS A 95 -3.29 -0.54 1.36
C CYS A 95 -3.35 -2.07 1.31
N GLU A 96 -2.85 -2.73 2.35
CA GLU A 96 -2.93 -4.19 2.48
C GLU A 96 -4.36 -4.65 2.72
N THR A 97 -5.13 -3.83 3.45
CA THR A 97 -6.55 -4.05 3.73
C THR A 97 -7.28 -2.71 3.63
N MET A 98 -8.53 -2.74 3.18
CA MET A 98 -9.44 -1.59 3.11
C MET A 98 -10.79 -2.02 3.67
N GLU A 99 -11.30 -1.26 4.65
CA GLU A 99 -12.55 -1.56 5.36
C GLU A 99 -13.44 -0.32 5.47
N ASN A 100 -14.76 -0.52 5.45
CA ASN A 100 -15.75 0.55 5.54
C ASN A 100 -17.01 0.16 6.35
N GLU A 101 -16.91 -0.86 7.19
CA GLU A 101 -17.99 -1.34 8.05
C GLU A 101 -18.08 -0.55 9.35
#